data_AF-A0A2H4NTY8-F1
#
_entry.id   AF-A0A2H4NTY8-F1
#
_cell.length_a   1.000
_cell.length_b   1.000
_cell.length_c   1.000
_cell.angle_alpha   90.00
_cell.angle_beta   90.00
_cell.angle_gamma   90.00
#
_symmetry.space_group_name_H-M   'P 1'
#
loop_
_entity.id
_entity.type
_entity.pdbx_description
1 polymer ?
#
loop_
_entity_poly.entity_id
_entity_poly.type
_entity_poly.pdbx_seq_one_letter_code
_entity_poly.pdbx_strand_id
1 'polypeptide(L)' 'MMLEHVLVLSAYLFSIGIYGLITSRNMVRALMCLELILNAVNINFVTFSDFFDNRQLKGAIFSIFVIAIAAAEAAIGLA' A
#
# COMPACT_ATOMS: atom_id res chain seq x y z
N MET A 1 19.99 -3.31 -7.95
CA MET A 1 19.08 -3.37 -9.11
C MET A 1 17.66 -3.79 -8.74
N MET A 2 17.35 -5.04 -8.35
CA MET A 2 15.94 -5.43 -8.10
C MET A 2 15.23 -4.59 -7.03
N LEU A 3 15.91 -4.28 -5.91
CA LEU A 3 15.36 -3.44 -4.83
C LEU A 3 14.93 -2.05 -5.31
N GLU A 4 15.81 -1.37 -6.06
CA GLU A 4 15.53 -0.02 -6.58
C GLU A 4 14.33 -0.02 -7.51
N HIS A 5 14.17 -1.06 -8.34
CA HIS A 5 13.02 -1.17 -9.24
C HIS A 5 11.72 -1.33 -8.46
N VAL A 6 11.71 -2.10 -7.37
CA VAL A 6 10.53 -2.27 -6.52
C VAL A 6 10.22 -1.01 -5.70
N LEU A 7 11.25 -0.29 -5.24
CA LEU A 7 11.06 1.01 -4.58
C LEU A 7 10.49 2.06 -5.55
N VAL A 8 11.03 2.14 -6.77
CA VAL A 8 10.50 3.05 -7.80
C VAL A 8 9.07 2.66 -8.18
N LEU A 9 8.77 1.37 -8.31
CA LEU A 9 7.41 0.89 -8.58
C LEU A 9 6.44 1.26 -7.46
N SER A 10 6.80 1.02 -6.20
CA SER A 10 5.96 1.39 -5.05
C SER A 10 5.77 2.90 -4.95
N ALA A 11 6.81 3.71 -5.18
CA ALA A 11 6.70 5.17 -5.22
C ALA A 11 5.78 5.65 -6.36
N TYR A 12 5.84 5.00 -7.53
CA TYR A 12 4.98 5.31 -8.67
C TYR A 12 3.52 4.99 -8.38
N LEU A 13 3.23 3.81 -7.85
CA LEU A 13 1.88 3.41 -7.43
C LEU A 13 1.33 4.35 -6.35
N PHE A 14 2.13 4.69 -5.34
CA PHE A 14 1.75 5.62 -4.29
C PHE A 14 1.39 7.00 -4.86
N SER A 15 2.18 7.51 -5.80
CA SER A 15 1.93 8.80 -6.45
C SER A 15 0.64 8.80 -7.28
N ILE A 16 0.38 7.72 -8.02
CA ILE A 16 -0.89 7.53 -8.74
C ILE A 16 -2.07 7.48 -7.76
N GLY A 17 -1.92 6.76 -6.65
CA GLY A 17 -2.93 6.66 -5.60
C GLY A 17 -3.29 8.04 -5.03
N ILE A 18 -2.29 8.84 -4.68
CA ILE A 18 -2.50 10.22 -4.19
C ILE A 18 -3.17 11.09 -5.26
N TYR A 19 -2.67 11.06 -6.49
CA TYR A 19 -3.26 11.85 -7.57
C TYR A 19 -4.72 11.47 -7.82
N GLY A 20 -5.01 10.16 -7.83
CA GLY A 20 -6.35 9.62 -7.97
C GLY A 20 -7.26 10.01 -6.81
N LEU A 21 -6.76 10.00 -5.57
CA LEU A 21 -7.50 10.40 -4.38
C LEU A 21 -7.91 11.88 -4.46
N ILE A 22 -6.98 12.77 -4.79
CA ILE A 22 -7.25 14.22 -4.90
C ILE A 22 -8.22 14.53 -6.05
N THR A 23 -8.11 13.81 -7.17
CA THR A 23 -8.94 14.04 -8.37
C THR A 23 -10.29 13.30 -8.30
N SER A 24 -10.50 12.46 -7.29
CA SER A 24 -11.70 11.63 -7.18
C SER A 24 -12.94 12.50 -6.93
N ARG A 25 -13.96 12.33 -7.78
CA ARG A 25 -15.28 12.98 -7.61
C ARG A 25 -16.32 12.07 -6.96
N ASN A 26 -16.03 10.76 -6.86
CA ASN A 26 -16.92 9.75 -6.34
C ASN A 26 -16.25 9.07 -5.14
N MET A 27 -17.01 8.81 -4.09
CA MET A 27 -16.51 8.17 -2.87
C MET A 27 -15.89 6.80 -3.14
N VAL A 28 -16.54 5.97 -3.98
CA VAL A 28 -15.99 4.65 -4.38
C VAL A 28 -14.64 4.78 -5.09
N ARG A 29 -14.47 5.82 -5.92
CA ARG A 29 -13.17 6.06 -6.59
C ARG A 29 -12.12 6.49 -5.58
N ALA A 30 -12.49 7.32 -4.61
CA ALA A 30 -11.59 7.74 -3.53
C ALA A 30 -11.08 6.52 -2.74
N LEU A 31 -11.99 5.63 -2.33
CA LEU A 31 -11.65 4.39 -1.61
C LEU A 31 -10.75 3.47 -2.44
N MET A 32 -11.04 3.29 -3.73
CA MET A 32 -10.17 2.49 -4.62
C MET A 32 -8.75 3.09 -4.75
N CYS A 33 -8.63 4.42 -4.78
CA CYS A 33 -7.33 5.08 -4.78
C CYS A 33 -6.60 4.91 -3.43
N LEU A 34 -7.34 4.89 -2.32
CA LEU A 34 -6.79 4.70 -0.99
C LEU A 34 -6.27 3.27 -0.80
N GLU A 35 -6.99 2.26 -1.28
CA GLU A 35 -6.50 0.88 -1.36
C GLU A 35 -5.19 0.77 -2.16
N LEU A 36 -5.08 1.50 -3.27
CA LEU A 36 -3.86 1.53 -4.09
C LEU A 36 -2.67 2.13 -3.31
N ILE A 37 -2.90 3.16 -2.50
CA ILE A 37 -1.90 3.75 -1.60
C ILE A 37 -1.44 2.73 -0.55
N LEU A 38 -2.38 2.08 0.14
CA LEU A 38 -2.06 1.07 1.17
C LEU A 38 -1.30 -0.12 0.58
N ASN A 39 -1.63 -0.53 -0.64
CA ASN A 39 -0.90 -1.60 -1.33
C ASN A 39 0.53 -1.19 -1.71
N ALA A 40 0.75 0.05 -2.14
CA ALA A 40 2.09 0.57 -2.41
C ALA A 40 2.97 0.57 -1.14
N VAL A 41 2.39 0.93 0.01
CA VAL A 41 3.05 0.88 1.32
C VAL A 41 3.39 -0.56 1.71
N ASN A 42 2.50 -1.53 1.47
CA ASN A 42 2.77 -2.94 1.73
C ASN A 42 3.94 -3.50 0.92
N ILE A 43 3.99 -3.18 -0.38
CA ILE A 43 5.12 -3.56 -1.25
C ILE A 43 6.43 -3.03 -0.67
N ASN A 44 6.43 -1.78 -0.21
CA ASN A 44 7.58 -1.14 0.39
C ASN A 44 8.03 -1.85 1.68
N PHE A 45 7.09 -2.18 2.59
CA PHE A 45 7.40 -2.90 3.83
C PHE A 45 7.93 -4.31 3.60
N VAL A 46 7.34 -5.07 2.68
CA VAL A 46 7.80 -6.44 2.36
C VAL A 46 9.19 -6.38 1.75
N THR A 47 9.45 -5.42 0.86
CA THR A 47 10.77 -5.22 0.22
C THR A 47 11.85 -4.85 1.24
N PHE A 48 11.54 -3.98 2.21
CA PHE A 48 12.46 -3.68 3.29
C PHE A 48 12.68 -4.85 4.25
N SER A 49 11.64 -5.66 4.50
CA SER A 49 11.77 -6.87 5.31
C SER A 49 12.71 -7.89 4.66
N ASP A 50 12.61 -8.07 3.35
CA ASP A 50 13.47 -8.99 2.58
C ASP A 50 14.93 -8.54 2.58
N PHE A 51 15.18 -7.22 2.46
CA PHE A 51 16.53 -6.69 2.32
C PHE A 51 17.28 -6.50 3.65
N PHE A 52 16.59 -6.05 4.71
CA PHE A 52 17.23 -5.72 6.00
C PHE A 52 17.13 -6.82 7.05
N ASP A 53 16.05 -7.60 7.07
CA ASP A 53 15.73 -8.44 8.23
C ASP A 53 15.00 -9.74 7.85
N ASN A 54 15.64 -10.52 6.97
CA ASN A 54 15.11 -11.78 6.45
C ASN A 54 14.81 -12.83 7.54
N ARG A 55 15.31 -12.63 8.77
CA ARG A 55 15.14 -13.57 9.89
C ARG A 55 14.01 -13.20 10.85
N GLN A 56 13.66 -11.91 10.97
CA GLN A 56 12.61 -11.45 11.88
C GLN A 56 11.29 -11.11 11.19
N LEU A 57 11.25 -11.03 9.84
CA LEU A 57 10.03 -10.89 9.02
C LEU A 57 9.07 -9.76 9.47
N LYS A 58 9.60 -8.74 10.16
CA LYS A 58 8.77 -7.70 10.81
C LYS A 58 7.96 -6.90 9.80
N GLY A 59 8.53 -6.59 8.64
CA GLY A 59 7.81 -5.85 7.59
C GLY A 59 6.71 -6.68 6.94
N ALA A 60 6.91 -7.99 6.79
CA ALA A 60 5.86 -8.90 6.31
C ALA A 60 4.71 -9.05 7.31
N ILE A 61 5.01 -9.14 8.60
CA ILE A 61 3.97 -9.17 9.65
C ILE A 61 3.19 -7.85 9.65
N PHE A 62 3.89 -6.72 9.55
CA PHE A 62 3.25 -5.40 9.52
C PHE A 62 2.33 -5.23 8.30
N SER A 63 2.71 -5.75 7.12
CA SER A 63 1.86 -5.66 5.92
C SER A 63 0.52 -6.39 6.10
N ILE A 64 0.49 -7.49 6.86
CA ILE A 64 -0.76 -8.21 7.16
C ILE A 64 -1.72 -7.33 7.96
N PHE A 65 -1.20 -6.58 8.95
CA PHE A 65 -2.03 -5.63 9.70
C PHE A 65 -2.55 -4.50 8.82
N VAL A 66 -1.73 -3.98 7.91
CA VAL A 66 -2.17 -2.96 6.94
C VAL A 66 -3.28 -3.49 6.05
N ILE A 67 -3.19 -4.75 5.57
CA ILE A 67 -4.27 -5.40 4.79
C ILE A 67 -5.54 -5.54 5.63
N ALA A 68 -5.43 -5.91 6.91
CA ALA A 68 -6.59 -6.01 7.79
C ALA A 68 -7.28 -4.64 8.01
N ILE A 69 -6.50 -3.57 8.14
CA ILE A 69 -7.01 -2.20 8.24
C ILE A 69 -7.67 -1.77 6.94
N ALA A 70 -7.05 -2.06 5.78
CA ALA A 70 -7.61 -1.78 4.46
C ALA A 70 -8.99 -2.46 4.29
N ALA A 71 -9.08 -3.75 4.66
CA ALA A 71 -10.33 -4.49 4.62
C ALA A 71 -11.41 -3.88 5.54
N ALA A 72 -11.05 -3.46 6.75
CA ALA A 72 -11.96 -2.80 7.68
C ALA A 72 -12.41 -1.43 7.16
N GLU A 73 -11.49 -0.63 6.61
CA GLU A 73 -11.78 0.67 6.02
C GLU A 73 -12.73 0.54 4.83
N ALA A 74 -12.46 -0.38 3.90
CA ALA A 74 -13.33 -0.61 2.75
C ALA A 74 -14.75 -1.05 3.16
N ALA A 75 -14.88 -1.87 4.21
CA ALA A 75 -16.18 -2.26 4.76
C ALA A 75 -16.93 -1.05 5.35
N ILE A 76 -16.24 -0.15 6.05
CA ILE A 76 -16.84 1.06 6.62
C ILE A 76 -17.16 2.10 5.53
N GLY A 77 -16.27 2.29 4.57
CA GLY A 77 -16.44 3.28 3.50
C GLY A 77 -17.53 2.94 2.49
N LEU A 78 -17.93 1.66 2.39
CA LEU A 78 -19.01 1.19 1.52
C LEU A 78 -20.36 1.00 2.24
N ALA A 79 -20.38 0.98 3.58
CA ALA A 79 -21.58 0.87 4.39
C ALA A 79 -22.32 2.22 4.49
#